data_AF-A0A1G0BFD0-F1
#
_entry.id   AF-A0A1G0BFD0-F1
#
_cell.length_a   1.000
_cell.length_b   1.000
_cell.length_c   1.000
_cell.angle_alpha   90.00
_cell.angle_beta   90.00
_cell.angle_gamma   90.00
#
_symmetry.space_group_name_H-M   'P 1'
#
loop_
_entity.id
_entity.type
_entity.pdbx_description
1 polymer ?
#
loop_
_entity_poly.entity_id
_entity_poly.type
_entity_poly.pdbx_seq_one_letter_code
_entity_poly.pdbx_strand_id
1 'polypeptide(L)'
;MAYISNTLSFLRLAAFSLNHVALSIAIFTVANMLHTTGYWLTVVLGNVFILALEGGIVAIQTLRLEYYEGFSRFFGGDGRAFRPLTLGPAYGGTL
;
A
#
# COMPACT_ATOMS: atom_id res chain seq x y z
N MET A 1 7.02 14.22 -18.41
CA MET A 1 7.57 13.25 -17.45
C MET A 1 6.53 12.60 -16.52
N ALA A 2 5.26 13.02 -16.50
CA ALA A 2 4.22 12.41 -15.64
C ALA A 2 3.73 11.02 -16.09
N TYR A 3 3.77 10.72 -17.40
CA TYR A 3 3.25 9.45 -17.95
C TYR A 3 4.04 8.21 -17.48
N ILE A 4 5.37 8.32 -17.38
CA ILE A 4 6.21 7.21 -16.92
C ILE A 4 5.96 6.92 -15.43
N SER A 5 5.70 7.95 -14.61
CA SER A 5 5.37 7.77 -13.18
C SER A 5 4.08 6.97 -13.01
N ASN A 6 3.03 7.30 -13.79
CA ASN A 6 1.76 6.59 -13.74
C ASN A 6 1.89 5.12 -14.18
N THR A 7 2.63 4.87 -15.28
CA THR A 7 2.86 3.50 -15.76
C THR A 7 3.71 2.69 -14.78
N LEU A 8 4.72 3.28 -14.13
CA LEU A 8 5.53 2.60 -13.11
C LEU A 8 4.72 2.24 -11.86
N SER A 9 3.70 3.04 -11.52
CA SER A 9 2.75 2.71 -10.45
C SER A 9 1.93 1.45 -10.78
N PHE A 10 1.33 1.38 -11.98
CA PHE A 10 0.57 0.21 -12.42
C PHE A 10 1.44 -1.03 -12.69
N LEU A 11 2.66 -0.84 -13.22
CA LEU A 11 3.60 -1.92 -13.49
C LEU A 11 3.97 -2.69 -12.22
N ARG A 12 4.05 -2.01 -11.08
CA ARG A 12 4.37 -2.64 -9.80
C ARG A 12 3.27 -3.58 -9.33
N LEU A 13 2.00 -3.19 -9.46
CA LEU A 13 0.85 -4.06 -9.19
C LEU A 13 0.89 -5.32 -10.08
N ALA A 14 1.22 -5.15 -11.36
CA ALA A 14 1.37 -6.27 -12.30
C ALA A 14 2.54 -7.21 -11.92
N ALA A 15 3.68 -6.65 -11.54
CA ALA A 15 4.85 -7.43 -11.12
C ALA A 15 4.57 -8.27 -9.87
N PHE A 16 3.80 -7.74 -8.91
CA PHE A 16 3.38 -8.50 -7.73
C PHE A 16 2.42 -9.63 -8.08
N SER A 17 1.43 -9.39 -8.94
CA SER A 17 0.54 -10.47 -9.40
C SER A 17 1.31 -11.58 -10.13
N LEU A 18 2.35 -11.24 -10.88
CA LEU A 18 3.19 -12.22 -11.57
C LEU A 18 4.03 -13.04 -10.57
N ASN A 19 4.64 -12.38 -9.58
CA ASN A 19 5.41 -13.05 -8.53
C ASN A 19 4.53 -14.03 -7.72
N HIS A 20 3.29 -13.65 -7.43
CA HIS A 20 2.33 -14.47 -6.72
C HIS A 20 2.05 -15.79 -7.45
N VAL A 21 1.76 -15.69 -8.75
CA VAL A 21 1.52 -16.85 -9.61
C VAL A 21 2.79 -17.70 -9.75
N ALA A 22 3.96 -17.07 -9.93
CA ALA A 22 5.22 -17.78 -10.07
C ALA A 22 5.58 -18.58 -8.81
N LEU A 23 5.46 -17.98 -7.62
CA LEU A 23 5.70 -18.70 -6.35
C LEU A 23 4.64 -19.80 -6.13
N SER A 24 3.38 -19.54 -6.46
CA SER A 24 2.32 -20.54 -6.33
C SER A 24 2.60 -21.77 -7.20
N ILE A 25 3.03 -21.57 -8.45
CA ILE A 25 3.45 -22.65 -9.34
C ILE A 25 4.64 -23.40 -8.74
N ALA A 26 5.65 -22.71 -8.22
CA ALA A 26 6.81 -23.35 -7.59
C ALA A 26 6.40 -24.24 -6.40
N ILE A 27 5.48 -23.76 -5.55
CA ILE A 27 4.95 -24.53 -4.41
C ILE A 27 4.15 -25.74 -4.89
N PHE A 28 3.30 -25.57 -5.90
CA PHE A 28 2.58 -26.70 -6.49
C PHE A 28 3.52 -27.72 -7.13
N THR A 29 4.61 -27.31 -7.78
CA THR A 29 5.59 -28.26 -8.33
C THR A 29 6.28 -29.06 -7.23
N VAL A 30 6.69 -28.43 -6.13
CA VAL A 30 7.29 -29.13 -4.98
C VAL A 30 6.27 -30.04 -4.29
N ALA A 31 5.04 -29.56 -4.10
CA ALA A 31 3.97 -30.35 -3.49
C ALA A 31 3.63 -31.60 -4.31
N ASN A 32 3.63 -31.51 -5.64
CA ASN A 32 3.40 -32.67 -6.53
C ASN A 32 4.52 -33.73 -6.43
N MET A 33 5.73 -33.35 -6.01
CA MET A 33 6.81 -34.30 -5.75
C MET A 33 6.69 -34.98 -4.37
N LEU A 34 5.80 -34.50 -3.50
CA LEU A 34 5.54 -35.06 -2.17
C LEU A 34 4.27 -35.93 -2.18
N HIS A 35 4.30 -37.03 -1.42
CA HIS A 35 3.17 -37.95 -1.26
C HIS A 35 1.92 -37.27 -0.65
N THR A 36 0.73 -37.86 -0.84
CA THR A 36 -0.62 -37.28 -0.60
C THR A 36 -0.81 -36.46 0.68
N THR A 37 -0.28 -36.90 1.83
CA THR A 37 -0.41 -36.18 3.10
C THR A 37 0.47 -34.92 3.16
N GLY A 38 1.65 -34.97 2.55
CA GLY A 38 2.57 -33.83 2.43
C GLY A 38 2.08 -32.79 1.42
N TYR A 39 1.32 -33.20 0.40
CA TYR A 39 0.77 -32.31 -0.62
C TYR A 39 -0.12 -31.21 -0.02
N TRP A 40 -1.17 -31.60 0.72
CA TRP A 40 -2.13 -30.64 1.28
C TRP A 40 -1.48 -29.70 2.31
N LEU A 41 -0.57 -30.24 3.14
CA LEU A 41 0.17 -29.42 4.10
C LEU A 41 1.05 -28.39 3.38
N THR A 42 1.77 -28.80 2.34
CA THR A 42 2.66 -27.93 1.56
C THR A 42 1.88 -26.85 0.81
N VAL A 43 0.72 -27.18 0.26
CA VAL A 43 -0.13 -26.22 -0.46
C VAL A 43 -0.67 -25.15 0.50
N VAL A 44 -1.24 -25.55 1.64
CA VAL A 44 -1.82 -24.59 2.60
C VAL A 44 -0.74 -23.71 3.22
N LEU A 45 0.34 -24.33 3.71
CA LEU A 45 1.42 -23.62 4.37
C LEU A 45 2.18 -22.73 3.38
N GLY A 46 2.35 -23.20 2.15
CA GLY A 46 2.96 -22.44 1.06
C GLY A 46 2.15 -21.22 0.65
N ASN A 47 0.83 -21.34 0.49
CA ASN A 47 -0.03 -20.19 0.15
C ASN A 47 -0.03 -19.13 1.25
N VAL A 48 -0.12 -19.53 2.53
CA VAL A 48 -0.06 -18.60 3.67
C VAL A 48 1.31 -17.90 3.74
N PHE A 49 2.38 -18.65 3.48
CA PHE A 49 3.74 -18.10 3.46
C PHE A 49 3.93 -17.07 2.35
N ILE A 50 3.47 -17.36 1.12
CA ILE A 50 3.47 -16.42 0.00
C ILE A 50 2.69 -15.16 0.39
N LEU A 51 1.46 -15.33 0.90
CA LEU A 51 0.57 -14.22 1.24
C LEU A 51 1.21 -13.29 2.28
N ALA A 52 1.86 -13.85 3.31
CA ALA A 52 2.51 -13.06 4.36
C ALA A 52 3.73 -12.30 3.83
N LEU A 53 4.61 -12.97 3.07
CA LEU A 53 5.81 -12.37 2.52
C LEU A 53 5.51 -11.33 1.44
N GLU A 54 4.70 -11.69 0.44
CA GLU A 54 4.30 -10.75 -0.62
C GLU A 54 3.48 -9.61 -0.06
N GLY A 55 2.51 -9.89 0.83
CA GLY A 55 1.67 -8.88 1.45
C GLY A 55 2.48 -7.84 2.22
N GLY A 56 3.49 -8.28 2.98
CA GLY A 56 4.40 -7.38 3.69
C GLY A 56 5.24 -6.51 2.74
N ILE A 57 5.84 -7.11 1.71
CA ILE A 57 6.69 -6.38 0.74
C ILE A 57 5.86 -5.39 -0.09
N VAL A 58 4.69 -5.82 -0.57
CA VAL A 58 3.70 -4.99 -1.29
C VAL A 58 3.29 -3.81 -0.43
N ALA A 59 2.91 -4.04 0.83
CA ALA A 59 2.46 -2.98 1.72
C ALA A 59 3.53 -1.89 1.86
N ILE A 60 4.79 -2.27 2.07
CA ILE A 60 5.90 -1.32 2.18
C ILE A 60 6.11 -0.55 0.87
N GLN A 61 6.06 -1.22 -0.28
CA GLN A 61 6.29 -0.58 -1.58
C GLN A 61 5.15 0.34 -2.03
N THR A 62 3.91 0.00 -1.70
CA THR A 62 2.73 0.82 -1.98
C THR A 62 2.70 2.04 -1.05
N LEU A 63 2.94 1.84 0.26
CA LEU A 63 3.03 2.93 1.23
C LEU A 63 4.11 3.94 0.83
N ARG A 64 5.23 3.49 0.25
CA ARG A 64 6.28 4.39 -0.26
C ARG A 64 5.78 5.30 -1.39
N LEU A 65 4.89 4.88 -2.27
CA LEU A 65 4.38 5.74 -3.34
C LEU A 65 3.19 6.58 -2.83
N GLU A 66 2.28 5.97 -2.08
CA GLU A 66 1.05 6.59 -1.62
C GLU A 66 1.29 7.63 -0.52
N TYR A 67 2.22 7.38 0.41
CA TYR A 67 2.54 8.34 1.47
C TYR A 67 3.34 9.55 0.95
N TYR A 68 4.28 9.32 0.01
CA TYR A 68 5.11 10.38 -0.56
C TYR A 68 4.42 11.19 -1.66
N GLU A 69 3.51 10.60 -2.44
CA GLU A 69 2.87 11.27 -3.58
C GLU A 69 1.39 11.60 -3.29
N GLY A 70 0.69 10.76 -2.52
CA GLY A 70 -0.70 10.96 -2.08
C GLY A 70 -0.81 11.77 -0.79
N PHE A 71 -0.23 11.31 0.32
CA PHE A 71 -0.31 12.04 1.59
C PHE A 71 0.60 13.28 1.65
N SER A 72 1.75 13.36 0.99
CA SER A 72 2.50 14.64 0.94
C SER A 72 1.72 15.78 0.27
N ARG A 73 0.82 15.46 -0.67
CA ARG A 73 -0.02 16.44 -1.38
C ARG A 73 -1.37 16.71 -0.70
N PHE A 74 -1.95 15.72 0.00
CA PHE A 74 -3.19 15.88 0.78
C PHE A 74 -2.97 16.23 2.27
N PHE A 75 -1.76 15.99 2.78
CA PHE A 75 -1.18 16.46 4.03
C PHE A 75 -0.07 17.48 3.73
N GLY A 76 -0.30 18.33 2.73
CA GLY A 76 0.37 19.63 2.69
C GLY A 76 -0.05 20.37 3.95
N GLY A 77 0.91 20.81 4.76
CA GLY A 77 0.70 21.60 5.97
C GLY A 77 0.07 22.97 5.68
N ASP A 78 -1.14 22.97 5.13
CA ASP A 78 -1.95 24.14 4.80
C ASP A 78 -3.41 23.93 5.19
N GLY A 79 -3.64 23.11 6.22
CA GLY A 79 -4.83 23.26 7.04
C GLY A 79 -4.66 24.55 7.83
N ARG A 80 -5.28 25.65 7.39
CA ARG A 80 -5.35 26.86 8.22
C ARG A 80 -5.92 26.48 9.58
N ALA A 81 -5.10 26.59 10.63
CA ALA A 81 -5.59 26.47 11.99
C ALA A 81 -6.77 27.42 12.15
N PHE A 82 -7.92 26.88 12.53
CA PHE A 82 -9.14 27.65 12.67
C PHE A 82 -8.91 28.70 13.76
N ARG A 83 -8.69 29.96 13.36
CA ARG A 83 -8.62 31.10 14.27
C ARG A 83 -10.05 31.57 14.50
N PRO A 84 -10.65 31.33 15.68
CA PRO A 84 -11.98 31.85 15.96
C PRO A 84 -11.94 33.38 15.83
N LEU A 85 -12.89 33.92 15.08
CA LEU A 85 -13.14 35.36 15.02
C LEU A 85 -13.74 35.77 16.37
N THR A 86 -12.88 36.27 17.27
CA THR A 86 -13.34 37.03 18.42
C THR A 86 -13.89 38.36 17.91
N LEU A 87 -15.22 38.45 17.78
CA LEU A 87 -15.93 39.72 17.75
C LEU A 87 -15.81 40.35 19.14
N GLY A 88 -14.65 40.92 19.43
CA GLY A 88 -14.55 41.97 20.43
C GLY A 88 -15.33 43.16 19.88
N PRO A 89 -16.26 43.76 20.64
CA PRO A 89 -17.05 44.88 20.16
C PRO A 89 -16.10 46.02 19.79
N ALA A 90 -15.92 46.23 18.48
CA ALA A 90 -15.31 47.43 17.98
C ALA A 90 -16.36 48.55 18.09
N TYR A 91 -15.91 49.69 18.62
CA TYR A 91 -16.61 50.97 18.70
C TYR A 91 -17.61 51.15 19.85
N GLY A 92 -17.05 51.62 20.97
CA GLY A 92 -17.67 52.65 21.81
C GLY A 92 -16.74 53.86 21.89
N GLY A 93 -16.55 54.57 20.77
CA GLY A 93 -16.02 55.93 20.83
C GLY A 93 -17.17 56.86 21.21
N THR A 94 -17.17 57.38 22.44
CA THR A 94 -17.69 58.70 22.83
C THR A 94 -17.46 58.92 24.32
N LEU A 95 -16.87 60.08 24.61
CA LEU A 95 -16.60 60.76 25.89
C LEU A 95 -15.26 60.43 26.56
#